data_AF-G7EEC5-F1
#
_entry.id   AF-G7EEC5-F1
#
_cell.length_a   1.000
_cell.length_b   1.000
_cell.length_c   1.000
_cell.angle_alpha   90.00
_cell.angle_beta   90.00
_cell.angle_gamma   90.00
#
_symmetry.space_group_name_H-M   'P 1'
#
loop_
_entity.id
_entity.type
_entity.pdbx_description
1 polymer ?
#
loop_
_entity_poly.entity_id
_entity_poly.type
_entity_poly.pdbx_seq_one_letter_code
_entity_poly.pdbx_strand_id
1 'polypeptide(L)'
;MNTPADIGSQKITLEQAMADPDWMGNQPESAYWASDSATIIYAQKEQGNTLRDLFSQSVTSQTAEQVALNKLHTVGSNKAVYSKNKTMAAYTFKGNVFVKNLKTGELKQITATSASESKPQFLNNGDLVYRQGNVFFNVDLKTGLTSELANLKLADEPKGIQEPSTYIAKEQHKLIKFVALQQKIKKISKHVMSKLMNKTIQLLTRLTT
;
A
#
# COMPACT_ATOMS: atom_id res chain seq x y z
N MET A 1 41.71 45.64 -20.88
CA MET A 1 40.32 45.64 -21.38
C MET A 1 39.42 45.55 -20.17
N ASN A 2 38.88 46.66 -19.69
CA ASN A 2 37.91 46.65 -18.58
C ASN A 2 36.53 46.52 -19.20
N THR A 3 35.90 45.36 -19.06
CA THR A 3 34.49 45.19 -19.43
C THR A 3 33.67 46.16 -18.57
N PRO A 4 32.89 47.08 -19.15
CA PRO A 4 32.01 47.95 -18.36
C PRO A 4 31.02 47.07 -17.62
N ALA A 5 30.91 47.27 -16.30
CA ALA A 5 29.83 46.65 -15.54
C ALA A 5 28.52 47.31 -15.99
N ASP A 6 27.63 46.54 -16.61
CA ASP A 6 26.26 46.96 -16.89
C ASP A 6 25.50 47.02 -15.56
N ILE A 7 25.55 48.19 -14.92
CA ILE A 7 24.72 48.52 -13.77
C ILE A 7 23.34 48.89 -14.29
N GLY A 8 22.52 47.89 -14.62
CA GLY A 8 21.20 48.06 -15.23
C GLY A 8 20.43 49.29 -14.73
N SER A 9 19.72 49.97 -15.62
CA SER A 9 19.21 51.35 -15.41
C SER A 9 18.18 51.54 -14.29
N GLN A 10 17.80 50.48 -13.56
CA GLN A 10 16.88 50.52 -12.43
C GLN A 10 17.52 49.91 -11.18
N LYS A 11 17.59 50.69 -10.10
CA LYS A 11 18.04 50.21 -8.78
C LYS A 11 16.93 49.36 -8.16
N ILE A 12 17.24 48.15 -7.70
CA ILE A 12 16.33 47.34 -6.89
C ILE A 12 16.01 48.12 -5.61
N THR A 13 14.73 48.32 -5.31
CA THR A 13 14.28 48.99 -4.08
C THR A 13 14.11 47.99 -2.94
N LEU A 14 14.09 48.49 -1.70
CA LEU A 14 13.84 47.63 -0.54
C LEU A 14 12.45 46.99 -0.59
N GLU A 15 11.46 47.73 -1.07
CA GLU A 15 10.09 47.25 -1.29
C GLU A 15 10.07 46.10 -2.31
N GLN A 16 10.83 46.23 -3.41
CA GLN A 16 10.96 45.17 -4.41
C GLN A 16 11.69 43.93 -3.86
N ALA A 17 12.73 44.13 -3.05
CA ALA A 17 13.45 43.05 -2.40
C ALA A 17 12.60 42.30 -1.35
N MET A 18 11.64 43.00 -0.72
CA MET A 18 10.71 42.44 0.26
C MET A 18 9.38 41.95 -0.36
N ALA A 19 9.14 42.20 -1.65
CA ALA A 19 7.97 41.75 -2.37
C ALA A 19 7.99 40.22 -2.59
N ASP A 20 6.85 39.65 -3.04
CA ASP A 20 6.80 38.25 -3.46
C ASP A 20 7.83 38.00 -4.57
N PRO A 21 8.73 37.00 -4.43
CA PRO A 21 9.82 36.74 -5.37
C PRO A 21 9.38 36.38 -6.80
N ASP A 22 8.07 36.26 -7.08
CA ASP A 22 7.51 36.05 -8.43
C ASP A 22 8.06 37.01 -9.49
N TRP A 23 8.53 38.21 -9.10
CA TRP A 23 9.19 39.16 -10.01
C TRP A 23 10.51 38.65 -10.60
N MET A 24 11.18 37.69 -9.97
CA MET A 24 12.41 37.05 -10.46
C MET A 24 12.13 35.92 -11.46
N GLY A 25 10.86 35.59 -11.69
CA GLY A 25 10.42 34.49 -12.53
C GLY A 25 10.22 33.18 -11.75
N ASN A 26 9.30 32.36 -12.25
CA ASN A 26 8.95 31.09 -11.61
C ASN A 26 9.90 29.99 -12.09
N GLN A 27 10.71 29.46 -11.18
CA GLN A 27 11.64 28.38 -11.48
C GLN A 27 10.92 27.02 -11.69
N PRO A 28 11.46 26.14 -12.55
CA PRO A 28 11.03 24.75 -12.63
C PRO A 28 11.24 24.00 -11.29
N GLU A 29 10.25 23.20 -10.91
CA GLU A 29 10.23 22.39 -9.69
C GLU A 29 9.99 20.91 -10.04
N SER A 30 10.51 20.00 -9.20
CA SER A 30 10.22 18.55 -9.28
C SER A 30 10.46 17.93 -10.67
N ALA A 31 11.47 18.39 -11.39
CA ALA A 31 11.75 17.93 -12.76
C ALA A 31 12.13 16.44 -12.80
N TYR A 32 11.68 15.74 -13.83
CA TYR A 32 12.04 14.35 -14.11
C TYR A 32 12.02 14.04 -15.60
N TRP A 33 12.75 12.99 -15.98
CA TRP A 33 12.74 12.48 -17.34
C TRP A 33 11.50 11.66 -17.61
N ALA A 34 10.83 11.94 -18.71
CA ALA A 34 9.79 11.08 -19.24
C ALA A 34 10.38 9.72 -19.68
N SER A 35 9.49 8.76 -19.90
CA SER A 35 9.88 7.39 -20.24
C SER A 35 10.62 7.24 -21.57
N ASP A 36 10.58 8.26 -22.43
CA ASP A 36 11.26 8.32 -23.73
C ASP A 36 12.73 8.76 -23.63
N SER A 37 13.20 9.19 -22.44
CA SER A 37 14.53 9.78 -22.22
C SER A 37 14.84 11.01 -23.10
N ALA A 38 13.82 11.63 -23.70
CA ALA A 38 13.95 12.76 -24.61
C ALA A 38 13.07 13.95 -24.19
N THR A 39 12.16 13.74 -23.23
CA THR A 39 11.27 14.78 -22.71
C THR A 39 11.53 15.01 -21.23
N ILE A 40 11.67 16.27 -20.83
CA ILE A 40 11.72 16.70 -19.42
C ILE A 40 10.32 17.13 -19.02
N ILE A 41 9.84 16.62 -17.88
CA ILE A 41 8.58 17.03 -17.26
C ILE A 41 8.91 17.77 -15.97
N TYR A 42 8.31 18.94 -15.74
CA TYR A 42 8.52 19.72 -14.53
C TYR A 42 7.26 20.48 -14.12
N ALA A 43 7.15 20.83 -12.84
CA ALA A 43 6.09 21.69 -12.33
C ALA A 43 6.58 23.14 -12.30
N GLN A 44 5.71 24.11 -12.58
CA GLN A 44 6.04 25.53 -12.49
C GLN A 44 4.89 26.31 -11.89
N LYS A 45 5.20 27.30 -11.03
CA LYS A 45 4.19 28.17 -10.41
C LYS A 45 3.48 29.01 -11.48
N GLU A 46 2.17 29.12 -11.37
CA GLU A 46 1.38 30.10 -12.13
C GLU A 46 1.68 31.51 -11.63
N GLN A 47 1.84 32.49 -12.54
CA GLN A 47 2.15 33.85 -12.14
C GLN A 47 1.02 34.47 -11.31
N GLY A 48 1.33 34.94 -10.10
CA GLY A 48 0.34 35.52 -9.18
C GLY A 48 -0.60 34.51 -8.53
N ASN A 49 -0.34 33.20 -8.67
CA ASN A 49 -1.13 32.13 -8.05
C ASN A 49 -0.22 31.14 -7.30
N THR A 50 -0.77 30.43 -6.32
CA THR A 50 -0.04 29.39 -5.57
C THR A 50 -0.07 28.03 -6.27
N LEU A 51 -0.92 27.86 -7.28
CA LEU A 51 -1.03 26.62 -8.05
C LEU A 51 0.22 26.35 -8.89
N ARG A 52 0.41 25.08 -9.21
CA ARG A 52 1.50 24.58 -10.05
C ARG A 52 0.92 23.87 -11.25
N ASP A 53 1.37 24.31 -12.42
CA ASP A 53 1.10 23.64 -13.68
C ASP A 53 2.23 22.70 -14.05
N LEU A 54 1.88 21.63 -14.77
CA LEU A 54 2.86 20.68 -15.27
C LEU A 54 3.22 21.04 -16.71
N PHE A 55 4.51 21.16 -16.99
CA PHE A 55 5.05 21.45 -18.31
C PHE A 55 5.84 20.25 -18.84
N SER A 56 5.79 20.06 -20.15
CA SER A 56 6.60 19.09 -20.89
C SER A 56 7.48 19.81 -21.90
N GLN A 57 8.76 19.50 -21.92
CA GLN A 57 9.73 20.06 -22.84
C GLN A 57 10.57 18.94 -23.48
N SER A 58 10.46 18.77 -24.79
CA SER A 58 11.39 17.92 -25.55
C SER A 58 12.78 18.56 -25.56
N VAL A 59 13.84 17.74 -25.47
CA VAL A 59 15.24 18.19 -25.63
C VAL A 59 15.54 18.82 -26.99
N THR A 60 14.71 18.52 -28.00
CA THR A 60 14.81 19.13 -29.34
C THR A 60 14.01 20.43 -29.47
N SER A 61 13.16 20.75 -28.49
CA SER A 61 12.32 21.95 -28.49
C SER A 61 12.96 23.05 -27.64
N GLN A 62 12.90 24.29 -28.15
CA GLN A 62 13.33 25.47 -27.39
C GLN A 62 12.22 25.98 -26.44
N THR A 63 10.99 25.49 -26.59
CA THR A 63 9.84 25.91 -25.78
C THR A 63 9.21 24.73 -25.07
N ALA A 64 8.79 24.95 -23.82
CA ALA A 64 7.99 24.02 -23.06
C ALA A 64 6.49 24.25 -23.32
N GLU A 65 5.72 23.17 -23.27
CA GLU A 65 4.27 23.21 -23.42
C GLU A 65 3.60 22.78 -22.12
N GLN A 66 2.53 23.47 -21.72
CA GLN A 66 1.72 23.07 -20.57
C GLN A 66 0.96 21.79 -20.90
N VAL A 67 1.04 20.82 -20.00
CA VAL A 67 0.34 19.55 -20.13
C VAL A 67 -1.14 19.77 -19.80
N ALA A 68 -2.01 19.51 -20.77
CA ALA A 68 -3.45 19.62 -20.57
C ALA A 68 -3.94 18.75 -19.39
N LEU A 69 -4.93 19.25 -18.63
CA LEU A 69 -5.46 18.58 -17.44
C LEU A 69 -5.88 17.12 -17.69
N ASN A 70 -6.52 16.86 -18.84
CA ASN A 70 -6.95 15.52 -19.25
C ASN A 70 -5.78 14.61 -19.70
N LYS A 71 -4.55 15.12 -19.84
CA LYS A 71 -3.35 14.38 -20.22
C LYS A 71 -2.35 14.19 -19.09
N LEU A 72 -2.60 14.75 -17.89
CA LEU A 72 -1.70 14.62 -16.74
C LEU A 72 -1.38 13.17 -16.35
N HIS A 73 -2.29 12.23 -16.58
CA HIS A 73 -2.06 10.82 -16.30
C HIS A 73 -1.09 10.14 -17.30
N THR A 74 -0.77 10.79 -18.42
CA THR A 74 0.02 10.20 -19.53
C THR A 74 1.52 10.46 -19.45
N VAL A 75 1.93 11.48 -18.70
CA VAL A 75 3.33 11.93 -18.62
C VAL A 75 4.23 11.02 -17.78
N GLY A 76 3.64 10.12 -16.99
CA GLY A 76 4.37 9.22 -16.11
C GLY A 76 4.58 9.79 -14.72
N SER A 77 5.68 9.38 -14.09
CA SER A 77 6.06 9.78 -12.74
C SER A 77 7.56 9.60 -12.55
N ASN A 78 8.16 10.46 -11.72
CA ASN A 78 9.54 10.27 -11.24
C ASN A 78 9.74 8.97 -10.43
N LYS A 79 8.66 8.37 -9.92
CA LYS A 79 8.64 7.09 -9.21
C LYS A 79 8.23 5.92 -10.10
N ALA A 80 8.27 6.09 -11.43
CA ALA A 80 7.98 5.00 -12.35
C ALA A 80 8.97 3.85 -12.17
N VAL A 81 8.43 2.63 -12.16
CA VAL A 81 9.20 1.39 -12.14
C VAL A 81 9.21 0.78 -13.53
N TYR A 82 10.29 0.10 -13.88
CA TYR A 82 10.46 -0.50 -15.19
C TYR A 82 10.49 -2.02 -15.07
N SER A 83 9.87 -2.70 -16.03
CA SER A 83 9.97 -4.14 -16.21
C SER A 83 11.42 -4.58 -16.42
N LYS A 84 11.75 -5.85 -16.12
CA LYS A 84 13.12 -6.39 -16.25
C LYS A 84 13.72 -6.20 -17.65
N ASN A 85 12.90 -6.31 -18.69
CA ASN A 85 13.29 -6.12 -20.08
C ASN A 85 13.16 -4.65 -20.56
N LYS A 86 12.81 -3.71 -19.66
CA LYS A 86 12.59 -2.28 -19.95
C LYS A 86 11.62 -2.02 -21.11
N THR A 87 10.62 -2.90 -21.29
CA THR A 87 9.60 -2.72 -22.33
C THR A 87 8.32 -2.05 -21.84
N MET A 88 8.12 -2.08 -20.53
CA MET A 88 6.97 -1.48 -19.85
C MET A 88 7.44 -0.65 -18.66
N ALA A 89 6.74 0.46 -18.42
CA ALA A 89 6.85 1.29 -17.23
C ALA A 89 5.53 1.28 -16.47
N ALA A 90 5.57 1.19 -15.15
CA ALA A 90 4.40 1.30 -14.28
C ALA A 90 4.57 2.45 -13.30
N TYR A 91 3.50 3.18 -13.04
CA TYR A 91 3.52 4.32 -12.12
C TYR A 91 2.14 4.53 -11.53
N THR A 92 2.07 5.38 -10.50
CA THR A 92 0.80 5.78 -9.93
C THR A 92 0.45 7.23 -10.26
N PHE A 93 -0.83 7.47 -10.51
CA PHE A 93 -1.37 8.80 -10.71
C PHE A 93 -2.71 8.89 -9.99
N LYS A 94 -2.84 9.87 -9.08
CA LYS A 94 -4.05 10.11 -8.26
C LYS A 94 -4.62 8.82 -7.63
N GLY A 95 -3.74 8.01 -7.04
CA GLY A 95 -4.11 6.77 -6.36
C GLY A 95 -4.39 5.57 -7.27
N ASN A 96 -4.31 5.72 -8.60
CA ASN A 96 -4.51 4.64 -9.55
C ASN A 96 -3.20 4.19 -10.18
N VAL A 97 -3.12 2.93 -10.60
CA VAL A 97 -1.94 2.33 -11.23
C VAL A 97 -2.09 2.35 -12.74
N PHE A 98 -1.06 2.81 -13.42
CA PHE A 98 -0.97 2.86 -14.88
C PHE A 98 0.24 2.07 -15.35
N VAL A 99 0.11 1.43 -16.52
CA VAL A 99 1.18 0.73 -17.21
C VAL A 99 1.29 1.26 -18.63
N LYS A 100 2.48 1.73 -19.00
CA LYS A 100 2.81 2.21 -20.32
C LYS A 100 3.73 1.21 -21.02
N ASN A 101 3.36 0.79 -22.22
CA ASN A 101 4.24 0.09 -23.13
C ASN A 101 5.20 1.10 -23.77
N LEU A 102 6.50 0.91 -23.57
CA LEU A 102 7.52 1.85 -24.03
C LEU A 102 7.85 1.71 -25.52
N LYS A 103 7.49 0.57 -26.13
CA LYS A 103 7.67 0.36 -27.58
C LYS A 103 6.53 0.95 -28.39
N THR A 104 5.30 0.72 -27.96
CA THR A 104 4.10 1.18 -28.69
C THR A 104 3.58 2.53 -28.22
N GLY A 105 4.00 2.99 -27.03
CA GLY A 105 3.45 4.18 -26.38
C GLY A 105 2.07 3.96 -25.75
N GLU A 106 1.51 2.76 -25.87
CA GLU A 106 0.18 2.42 -25.35
C GLU A 106 0.14 2.55 -23.82
N LEU A 107 -0.86 3.26 -23.32
CA LEU A 107 -1.08 3.47 -21.89
C LEU A 107 -2.34 2.74 -21.45
N LYS A 108 -2.20 1.83 -20.48
CA LYS A 108 -3.29 1.06 -19.89
C LYS A 108 -3.45 1.44 -18.42
N GLN A 109 -4.67 1.83 -18.03
CA GLN A 109 -5.04 1.96 -16.63
C GLN A 109 -5.32 0.56 -16.06
N ILE A 110 -4.66 0.22 -14.96
CA ILE A 110 -4.77 -1.10 -14.31
C ILE A 110 -5.81 -1.08 -13.20
N THR A 111 -5.86 0.02 -12.43
CA THR A 111 -6.83 0.19 -11.34
C THR A 111 -7.68 1.43 -11.59
N ALA A 112 -8.97 1.32 -11.25
CA ALA A 112 -9.95 2.38 -11.34
C ALA A 112 -10.90 2.26 -10.14
N THR A 113 -10.35 2.35 -8.93
CA THR A 113 -11.10 2.13 -7.69
C THR A 113 -11.10 3.37 -6.81
N SER A 114 -11.98 3.38 -5.81
CA SER A 114 -12.01 4.45 -4.79
C SER A 114 -10.87 4.35 -3.79
N ALA A 115 -10.16 3.23 -3.75
CA ALA A 115 -9.03 3.05 -2.86
C ALA A 115 -7.75 3.65 -3.46
N SER A 116 -6.79 3.95 -2.60
CA SER A 116 -5.48 4.44 -3.05
C SER A 116 -4.52 3.27 -3.23
N GLU A 117 -4.21 2.96 -4.48
CA GLU A 117 -3.17 2.02 -4.86
C GLU A 117 -1.80 2.70 -4.98
N SER A 118 -0.77 1.99 -4.54
CA SER A 118 0.58 2.53 -4.40
C SER A 118 1.64 1.46 -4.63
N LYS A 119 2.89 1.90 -4.78
CA LYS A 119 4.08 1.04 -4.89
C LYS A 119 3.95 -0.08 -5.95
N PRO A 120 3.67 0.26 -7.22
CA PRO A 120 3.68 -0.72 -8.29
C PRO A 120 5.09 -1.32 -8.43
N GLN A 121 5.18 -2.61 -8.71
CA GLN A 121 6.43 -3.32 -8.97
C GLN A 121 6.19 -4.47 -9.94
N PHE A 122 7.09 -4.62 -10.91
CA PHE A 122 7.05 -5.78 -11.80
C PHE A 122 7.66 -7.00 -11.14
N LEU A 123 6.99 -8.14 -11.28
CA LEU A 123 7.52 -9.45 -10.92
C LEU A 123 8.39 -10.02 -12.05
N ASN A 124 9.21 -11.02 -11.71
CA ASN A 124 10.09 -11.68 -12.67
C ASN A 124 9.34 -12.45 -13.77
N ASN A 125 8.08 -12.85 -13.52
CA ASN A 125 7.21 -13.51 -14.50
C ASN A 125 6.54 -12.52 -15.48
N GLY A 126 6.67 -11.21 -15.24
CA GLY A 126 6.07 -10.15 -16.06
C GLY A 126 4.77 -9.56 -15.50
N ASP A 127 4.24 -10.10 -14.40
CA ASP A 127 3.05 -9.56 -13.74
C ASP A 127 3.37 -8.25 -13.00
N LEU A 128 2.33 -7.51 -12.66
CA LEU A 128 2.43 -6.29 -11.88
C LEU A 128 1.83 -6.49 -10.49
N VAL A 129 2.62 -6.21 -9.45
CA VAL A 129 2.12 -6.13 -8.08
C VAL A 129 1.93 -4.67 -7.69
N TYR A 130 0.87 -4.38 -6.94
CA TYR A 130 0.67 -3.10 -6.28
C TYR A 130 0.14 -3.31 -4.87
N ARG A 131 0.20 -2.24 -4.06
CA ARG A 131 -0.26 -2.25 -2.67
C ARG A 131 -1.48 -1.36 -2.50
N GLN A 132 -2.50 -1.89 -1.83
CA GLN A 132 -3.69 -1.17 -1.39
C GLN A 132 -3.82 -1.36 0.13
N GLY A 133 -3.59 -0.30 0.91
CA GLY A 133 -3.56 -0.41 2.37
C GLY A 133 -2.50 -1.40 2.86
N ASN A 134 -2.90 -2.52 3.48
CA ASN A 134 -2.02 -3.59 3.94
C ASN A 134 -2.05 -4.85 3.06
N VAL A 135 -2.71 -4.78 1.91
CA VAL A 135 -2.88 -5.90 0.99
C VAL A 135 -2.03 -5.65 -0.26
N PHE A 136 -1.35 -6.69 -0.72
CA PHE A 136 -0.64 -6.72 -1.99
C PHE A 136 -1.49 -7.49 -3.00
N PHE A 137 -1.72 -6.88 -4.14
CA PHE A 137 -2.45 -7.47 -5.26
C PHE A 137 -1.48 -7.71 -6.41
N ASN A 138 -1.65 -8.85 -7.07
CA ASN A 138 -0.98 -9.18 -8.33
C ASN A 138 -1.97 -9.01 -9.48
N VAL A 139 -1.49 -8.51 -10.62
CA VAL A 139 -2.24 -8.39 -11.86
C VAL A 139 -1.46 -9.04 -12.98
N ASP A 140 -2.09 -10.03 -13.61
CA ASP A 140 -1.63 -10.54 -14.90
C ASP A 140 -1.97 -9.52 -15.99
N LEU A 141 -0.94 -8.94 -16.60
CA LEU A 141 -1.09 -7.88 -17.60
C LEU A 141 -1.70 -8.38 -18.92
N LYS A 142 -1.63 -9.68 -19.20
CA LYS A 142 -2.17 -10.31 -20.41
C LYS A 142 -3.67 -10.55 -20.29
N THR A 143 -4.08 -11.16 -19.18
CA THR A 143 -5.50 -11.50 -18.95
C THR A 143 -6.28 -10.39 -18.26
N GLY A 144 -5.59 -9.49 -17.54
CA GLY A 144 -6.21 -8.50 -16.67
C GLY A 144 -6.72 -9.08 -15.35
N LEU A 145 -6.42 -10.34 -15.03
CA LEU A 145 -6.86 -10.96 -13.80
C LEU A 145 -6.09 -10.39 -12.60
N THR A 146 -6.84 -9.91 -11.61
CA THR A 146 -6.31 -9.43 -10.33
C THR A 146 -6.52 -10.47 -9.25
N SER A 147 -5.47 -10.79 -8.49
CA SER A 147 -5.51 -11.72 -7.35
C SER A 147 -4.82 -11.13 -6.13
N GLU A 148 -5.34 -11.40 -4.93
CA GLU A 148 -4.65 -11.07 -3.68
C GLU A 148 -3.41 -11.96 -3.53
N LEU A 149 -2.24 -11.33 -3.37
CA LEU A 149 -0.97 -12.03 -3.19
C LEU A 149 -0.63 -12.21 -1.71
N ALA A 150 -0.83 -11.16 -0.90
CA ALA A 150 -0.53 -11.21 0.52
C ALA A 150 -1.31 -10.16 1.31
N ASN A 151 -1.67 -10.50 2.54
CA ASN A 151 -2.37 -9.63 3.49
C ASN A 151 -1.54 -9.45 4.76
N LEU A 152 -1.01 -8.24 4.99
CA LEU A 152 -0.28 -7.96 6.22
C LEU A 152 -1.25 -7.73 7.38
N LYS A 153 -1.38 -8.75 8.24
CA LYS A 153 -2.10 -8.66 9.52
C LYS A 153 -1.16 -8.10 10.58
N LEU A 154 -1.30 -6.81 10.87
CA LEU A 154 -0.52 -6.10 11.91
C LEU A 154 -1.22 -6.14 13.27
N ALA A 155 -1.99 -7.19 13.56
CA ALA A 155 -2.60 -7.35 14.87
C ALA A 155 -1.55 -7.85 15.87
N ASP A 156 -1.65 -7.40 17.13
CA ASP A 156 -0.90 -8.00 18.22
C ASP A 156 -1.17 -9.50 18.27
N GLU A 157 -0.18 -10.27 18.73
CA GLU A 157 -0.39 -11.69 19.01
C GLU A 157 -1.67 -11.84 19.84
N PRO A 158 -2.55 -12.80 19.49
CA PRO A 158 -3.74 -13.03 20.27
C PRO A 158 -3.29 -13.22 21.70
N LYS A 159 -3.72 -12.30 22.58
CA LYS A 159 -3.42 -12.37 24.01
C LYS A 159 -3.72 -13.81 24.42
N GLY A 160 -2.68 -14.55 24.80
CA GLY A 160 -2.83 -15.93 25.25
C GLY A 160 -3.84 -15.99 26.39
N ILE A 161 -4.26 -17.20 26.77
CA ILE A 161 -5.23 -17.40 27.86
C ILE A 161 -4.74 -16.60 29.08
N GLN A 162 -5.42 -15.49 29.36
CA GLN A 162 -5.06 -14.63 30.47
C GLN A 162 -5.64 -15.27 31.73
N GLU A 163 -4.76 -15.61 32.67
CA GLU A 163 -5.22 -15.99 33.99
C GLU A 163 -6.04 -14.83 34.58
N PRO A 164 -7.18 -15.12 35.23
CA PRO A 164 -8.06 -14.09 35.77
C PRO A 164 -7.30 -13.22 36.76
N SER A 165 -7.26 -11.91 36.50
CA SER A 165 -6.52 -10.94 37.31
C SER A 165 -7.29 -10.54 38.57
N THR A 166 -8.59 -10.30 38.44
CA THR A 166 -9.47 -9.88 39.54
C THR A 166 -9.77 -11.02 40.52
N TYR A 167 -9.92 -10.68 41.81
CA TYR A 167 -10.29 -11.62 42.87
C TYR A 167 -11.55 -12.44 42.51
N ILE A 168 -12.62 -11.78 42.05
CA ILE A 168 -13.88 -12.44 41.67
C ILE A 168 -13.67 -13.47 40.55
N ALA A 169 -12.88 -13.12 39.52
CA ALA A 169 -12.62 -14.01 38.39
C ALA A 169 -11.76 -15.23 38.81
N LYS A 170 -10.84 -15.06 39.77
CA LYS A 170 -10.10 -16.18 40.37
C LYS A 170 -11.03 -17.12 41.14
N GLU A 171 -11.97 -16.59 41.92
CA GLU A 171 -12.95 -17.40 42.64
C GLU A 171 -13.89 -18.14 41.69
N GLN A 172 -14.36 -17.51 40.62
CA GLN A 172 -15.15 -18.17 39.58
C GLN A 172 -14.39 -19.35 38.94
N HIS A 173 -13.12 -19.18 38.60
CA HIS A 173 -12.29 -20.27 38.07
C HIS A 173 -12.09 -21.40 39.07
N LYS A 174 -11.90 -21.11 40.36
CA LYS A 174 -11.83 -22.15 41.41
C LYS A 174 -13.13 -22.95 41.49
N LEU A 175 -14.27 -22.26 41.48
CA LEU A 175 -15.59 -22.90 41.52
C LEU A 175 -15.82 -23.80 40.30
N ILE A 176 -15.48 -23.32 39.09
CA ILE A 176 -15.59 -24.11 37.86
C ILE A 176 -14.71 -25.37 37.96
N LYS A 177 -13.46 -25.25 38.41
CA LYS A 177 -12.55 -26.39 38.61
C LYS A 177 -13.12 -27.38 39.63
N PHE A 178 -13.68 -26.90 40.72
CA PHE A 178 -14.29 -27.73 41.75
C PHE A 178 -15.52 -28.49 41.23
N VAL A 179 -16.43 -27.82 40.53
CA VAL A 179 -17.63 -28.44 39.93
C VAL A 179 -17.23 -29.50 38.91
N ALA A 180 -16.25 -29.21 38.05
CA ALA A 180 -15.72 -30.17 37.09
C ALA A 180 -15.12 -31.41 37.77
N LEU A 181 -14.36 -31.22 38.86
CA LEU A 181 -13.82 -32.31 39.66
C LEU A 181 -14.93 -33.19 40.27
N GLN A 182 -15.96 -32.56 40.87
CA GLN A 182 -17.09 -33.28 41.45
C GLN A 182 -17.85 -34.11 40.40
N GLN A 183 -18.10 -33.54 39.22
CA GLN A 183 -18.71 -34.26 38.11
C GLN A 183 -17.86 -35.44 37.66
N LYS A 184 -16.52 -35.28 37.59
CA LYS A 184 -15.59 -36.35 37.24
C LYS A 184 -15.62 -37.48 38.27
N ILE A 185 -15.58 -37.16 39.56
CA ILE A 185 -15.70 -38.15 40.65
C ILE A 185 -17.03 -38.91 40.54
N LYS A 186 -18.15 -38.20 40.35
CA LYS A 186 -19.48 -38.81 40.20
C LYS A 186 -19.59 -39.72 38.99
N LYS A 187 -18.94 -39.37 37.87
CA LYS A 187 -18.89 -40.24 36.67
C LYS A 187 -18.08 -41.51 36.95
N ILE A 188 -16.91 -41.37 37.60
CA ILE A 188 -16.05 -42.50 37.95
C ILE A 188 -16.77 -43.46 38.91
N SER A 189 -17.42 -42.94 39.96
CA SER A 189 -18.14 -43.78 40.92
C SER A 189 -19.29 -44.55 40.26
N LYS A 190 -20.08 -43.88 39.39
CA LYS A 190 -21.10 -44.56 38.58
C LYS A 190 -20.49 -45.66 37.71
N HIS A 191 -19.36 -45.39 37.05
CA HIS A 191 -18.69 -46.37 36.20
C HIS A 191 -18.22 -47.60 37.01
N VAL A 192 -17.55 -47.39 38.15
CA VAL A 192 -17.11 -48.48 39.04
C VAL A 192 -18.29 -49.30 39.54
N MET A 193 -19.36 -48.64 39.98
CA MET A 193 -20.56 -49.30 40.49
C MET A 193 -21.26 -50.13 39.40
N SER A 194 -21.34 -49.63 38.17
CA SER A 194 -21.85 -50.41 37.03
C SER A 194 -21.00 -51.65 36.73
N LYS A 195 -19.68 -51.54 36.84
CA LYS A 195 -18.74 -52.65 36.59
C LYS A 195 -18.84 -53.73 37.67
N LEU A 196 -19.01 -53.32 38.93
CA LEU A 196 -19.25 -54.23 40.06
C LEU A 196 -20.58 -54.97 39.89
N MET A 197 -21.67 -54.26 39.56
CA MET A 197 -22.97 -54.90 39.30
C MET A 197 -22.88 -55.93 38.17
N ASN A 198 -22.23 -55.59 37.05
CA ASN A 198 -22.05 -56.52 35.94
C ASN A 198 -21.22 -57.75 36.34
N LYS A 199 -20.17 -57.57 37.15
CA LYS A 199 -19.35 -58.68 37.66
C LYS A 199 -20.13 -59.58 38.62
N THR A 200 -20.95 -59.01 39.50
CA THR A 200 -21.81 -59.78 40.41
C THR A 200 -22.87 -60.55 39.64
N ILE A 201 -23.49 -59.94 38.63
CA ILE A 201 -24.44 -60.62 37.72
C ILE A 201 -23.74 -61.81 37.04
N GLN A 202 -22.55 -61.60 36.44
CA GLN A 202 -21.79 -62.69 35.82
C GLN A 202 -21.43 -63.83 36.77
N LEU A 203 -21.08 -63.53 38.03
CA LEU A 203 -20.78 -64.53 39.04
C LEU A 203 -22.03 -65.33 39.43
N LEU A 204 -23.18 -64.67 39.58
CA LEU A 204 -24.46 -65.33 39.86
C LEU A 204 -24.94 -66.20 38.70
N THR A 205 -24.72 -65.79 37.44
CA THR A 205 -25.05 -66.61 36.26
C THR A 205 -24.16 -67.87 36.18
N ARG A 206 -22.90 -67.78 36.59
CA ARG A 206 -21.98 -68.95 36.61
C ARG A 206 -22.24 -69.95 37.74
N LEU A 207 -22.92 -69.55 38.81
CA LEU A 207 -23.30 -70.42 39.93
C LEU A 207 -24.63 -71.16 39.70
N THR A 208 -25.37 -70.79 38.66
CA THR A 208 -26.70 -71.32 38.33
C THR A 208 -26.72 -72.20 37.07
N THR A 209 -25.53 -72.53 36.54
CA THR A 209 -25.30 -73.48 35.43
C THR A 209 -24.42 -74.62 35.94
#